data_AF-A0A817NAN9-F1
#
_entry.id   AF-A0A817NAN9-F1
#
_cell.length_a   1.000
_cell.length_b   1.000
_cell.length_c   1.000
_cell.angle_alpha   90.00
_cell.angle_beta   90.00
_cell.angle_gamma   90.00
#
_symmetry.space_group_name_H-M   'P 1'
#
loop_
_entity.id
_entity.type
_entity.pdbx_description
1 polymer ?
#
loop_
_entity_poly.entity_id
_entity_poly.type
_entity_poly.pdbx_seq_one_letter_code
_entity_poly.pdbx_strand_id
1 'polypeptide(L)'
;MSVDVETYASKLNDYVWHVFNDRGLYKPKEEVHVKGYVRLLKVKGEAKLPAYAYGTIDYKIYDLHGQQLQQSKVELNNYGAFDIKFTLPDNVNLDRVVCDGYVTLSLPDSQSSTMHYFKVQEFRKPEYEVSSMLRPTIARYCYPIVDEYVIATCQGKLFAGSYLNDANVQ
;
A
#
# COMPACT_ATOMS: atom_id res chain seq x y z
N MET A 1 32.16 23.41 37.50
CA MET A 1 31.34 23.74 36.32
C MET A 1 30.59 22.48 35.93
N SER A 2 29.35 22.36 36.41
CA SER A 2 28.40 21.32 35.98
C SER A 2 27.92 21.72 34.59
N VAL A 3 28.08 20.84 33.61
CA VAL A 3 27.48 21.05 32.29
C VAL A 3 26.11 20.38 32.38
N ASP A 4 25.09 21.19 32.66
CA ASP A 4 23.71 20.75 32.63
C ASP A 4 23.34 20.46 31.18
N VAL A 5 23.20 19.18 30.85
CA VAL A 5 22.63 18.74 29.58
C VAL A 5 21.14 19.02 29.68
N GLU A 6 20.72 20.19 29.18
CA GLU A 6 19.32 20.49 28.89
C GLU A 6 18.82 19.48 27.85
N THR A 7 18.32 18.37 28.36
CA THR A 7 17.55 17.42 27.56
C THR A 7 16.22 18.11 27.30
N TYR A 8 16.07 18.71 26.11
CA TYR A 8 14.77 19.10 25.57
C TYR A 8 13.90 17.84 25.44
N ALA A 9 13.30 17.41 26.55
CA ALA A 9 12.38 16.30 26.57
C ALA A 9 11.07 16.77 25.93
N SER A 10 10.96 16.63 24.61
CA SER A 10 9.66 16.59 23.96
C SER A 10 8.93 15.33 24.44
N LYS A 11 8.25 15.45 25.60
CA LYS A 11 7.26 14.50 26.11
C LYS A 11 6.01 14.52 25.21
N LEU A 12 6.14 14.12 23.96
CA LEU A 12 4.98 13.89 23.12
C LEU A 12 4.72 12.40 23.09
N ASN A 13 3.63 11.97 23.73
CA ASN A 13 3.06 10.67 23.44
C ASN A 13 2.63 10.71 21.97
N ASP A 14 3.12 9.77 21.17
CA ASP A 14 2.87 9.76 19.73
C ASP A 14 1.94 8.60 19.36
N TYR A 15 1.05 8.83 18.41
CA TYR A 15 0.18 7.78 17.89
C TYR A 15 0.83 7.14 16.68
N VAL A 16 1.10 5.85 16.80
CA VAL A 16 1.67 5.03 15.74
C VAL A 16 0.56 4.22 15.08
N TRP A 17 0.48 4.35 13.76
CA TRP A 17 -0.52 3.68 12.94
C TRP A 17 0.10 2.53 12.17
N HIS A 18 -0.64 1.43 12.07
CA HIS A 18 -0.35 0.37 11.11
C HIS A 18 -1.64 0.08 10.34
N VAL A 19 -1.63 0.35 9.03
CA VAL A 19 -2.80 0.27 8.17
C VAL A 19 -2.48 -0.58 6.95
N PHE A 20 -3.37 -1.52 6.65
CA PHE A 20 -3.25 -2.43 5.53
C PHE A 20 -4.62 -2.77 4.97
N ASN A 21 -4.62 -3.21 3.72
CA ASN A 21 -5.77 -3.74 3.01
C ASN A 21 -5.80 -5.27 3.08
N ASP A 22 -6.98 -5.88 3.01
CA ASP A 22 -7.11 -7.35 3.03
C ASP A 22 -6.57 -8.00 1.75
N ARG A 23 -6.60 -7.25 0.64
CA ARG A 23 -6.08 -7.63 -0.67
C ARG A 23 -5.21 -6.51 -1.21
N GLY A 24 -4.17 -6.87 -1.96
CA GLY A 24 -3.34 -5.87 -2.63
C GLY A 24 -4.05 -5.14 -3.78
N LEU A 25 -5.20 -5.65 -4.24
CA LEU A 25 -5.81 -5.25 -5.51
C LEU A 25 -7.30 -5.56 -5.55
N TYR A 26 -8.10 -4.59 -5.99
CA TYR A 26 -9.57 -4.67 -6.06
C TYR A 26 -10.07 -4.40 -7.48
N LYS A 27 -11.32 -4.77 -7.76
CA LYS A 27 -12.04 -4.43 -8.99
C LYS A 27 -13.04 -3.30 -8.77
N PRO A 28 -13.48 -2.61 -9.83
CA PRO A 28 -14.66 -1.74 -9.75
C PRO A 28 -15.86 -2.50 -9.15
N LYS A 29 -16.70 -1.78 -8.38
CA LYS A 29 -17.85 -2.34 -7.63
C LYS A 29 -17.50 -3.37 -6.53
N GLU A 30 -16.22 -3.63 -6.27
CA GLU A 30 -15.81 -4.52 -5.19
C GLU A 30 -15.86 -3.80 -3.84
N GLU A 31 -16.09 -4.58 -2.77
CA GLU A 31 -15.94 -4.10 -1.39
C GLU A 31 -14.46 -4.10 -1.01
N VAL A 32 -13.96 -2.92 -0.64
CA VAL A 32 -12.60 -2.72 -0.15
C VAL A 32 -12.62 -2.79 1.37
N HIS A 33 -11.69 -3.55 1.94
CA HIS A 33 -11.48 -3.61 3.38
C HIS A 33 -10.15 -2.96 3.75
N VAL A 34 -10.22 -1.89 4.53
CA VAL A 34 -9.05 -1.24 5.13
C VAL A 34 -9.07 -1.50 6.62
N LYS A 35 -8.06 -2.24 7.08
CA LYS A 35 -7.90 -2.67 8.47
C LYS A 35 -6.65 -2.04 9.05
N GLY A 36 -6.61 -1.97 10.37
CA GLY A 36 -5.40 -1.48 11.02
C GLY A 36 -5.53 -1.44 12.53
N TYR A 37 -4.45 -0.98 13.14
CA TYR A 37 -4.40 -0.70 14.56
C TYR A 37 -3.59 0.56 14.85
N VAL A 38 -3.98 1.22 15.93
CA VAL A 38 -3.34 2.44 16.44
C VAL A 38 -2.80 2.16 17.84
N ARG A 39 -1.59 2.63 18.11
CA ARG A 39 -0.93 2.50 19.42
C ARG A 39 -0.48 3.87 19.89
N LEU A 40 -0.69 4.15 21.17
CA LEU A 40 -0.11 5.32 21.81
C LEU A 40 1.25 4.94 22.38
N LEU A 41 2.32 5.53 21.85
CA LEU A 41 3.67 5.33 22.34
C LEU A 41 3.92 6.30 23.49
N LYS A 42 3.89 5.78 24.71
CA LYS A 42 4.16 6.58 25.90
C LYS A 42 5.65 6.62 26.20
N VAL A 43 6.19 7.82 26.32
CA VAL A 43 7.59 8.02 26.74
C VAL A 43 7.64 8.15 28.25
N LYS A 44 8.37 7.24 28.92
CA LYS A 44 8.60 7.28 30.37
C LYS A 44 10.11 7.18 30.64
N GLY A 45 10.75 8.33 30.85
CA GLY A 45 12.21 8.40 30.84
C GLY A 45 12.74 8.11 29.44
N GLU A 46 13.70 7.19 29.31
CA GLU A 46 14.21 6.71 28.02
C GLU A 46 13.36 5.58 27.40
N ALA A 47 12.47 4.98 28.18
CA ALA A 47 11.66 3.85 27.71
C ALA A 47 10.44 4.32 26.90
N LYS A 48 10.18 3.64 25.79
CA LYS A 48 8.97 3.78 24.96
C LYS A 48 8.06 2.58 25.18
N LEU A 49 6.90 2.79 25.78
CA LEU A 49 5.94 1.73 26.11
C LEU A 49 4.68 1.89 25.24
N PRO A 50 4.32 0.88 24.43
CA PRO A 50 3.09 0.91 23.65
C PRO A 50 1.88 0.73 24.56
N ALA A 51 0.87 1.58 24.39
CA ALA A 51 -0.44 1.45 25.00
C ALA A 51 -1.52 1.33 23.91
N TYR A 52 -2.64 0.67 24.23
CA TYR A 52 -3.80 0.65 23.35
C TYR A 52 -4.39 2.05 23.20
N ALA A 53 -4.77 2.41 21.98
CA ALA A 53 -5.57 3.59 21.69
C ALA A 53 -7.06 3.21 21.75
N TYR A 54 -7.91 4.16 22.14
CA TYR A 54 -9.35 3.99 22.26
C TYR A 54 -10.07 5.20 21.65
N GLY A 55 -11.35 5.04 21.34
CA GLY A 55 -12.19 6.09 20.78
C GLY A 55 -12.51 5.85 19.31
N THR A 56 -12.82 6.92 18.58
CA THR A 56 -13.28 6.85 17.19
C THR A 56 -12.25 7.41 16.23
N ILE A 57 -12.09 6.80 15.07
CA ILE A 57 -11.34 7.36 13.95
C ILE A 57 -12.33 7.99 12.97
N ASP A 58 -12.10 9.25 12.62
CA ASP A 58 -12.71 9.90 11.47
C ASP A 58 -11.97 9.46 10.21
N TYR A 59 -12.69 9.00 9.18
CA TYR A 59 -12.08 8.60 7.92
C TYR A 59 -12.77 9.20 6.71
N LYS A 60 -11.98 9.48 5.68
CA LYS A 60 -12.45 9.97 4.38
C LYS A 60 -11.77 9.18 3.27
N ILE A 61 -12.53 8.88 2.24
CA ILE A 61 -12.11 8.08 1.10
C ILE A 61 -12.10 8.97 -0.12
N TYR A 62 -11.02 8.90 -0.88
CA TYR A 62 -10.81 9.69 -2.07
C TYR A 62 -10.41 8.81 -3.24
N ASP A 63 -10.78 9.22 -4.44
CA ASP A 63 -10.16 8.73 -5.66
C ASP A 63 -8.76 9.38 -5.86
N LEU A 64 -8.05 8.95 -6.91
CA LEU A 64 -6.77 9.53 -7.32
C LEU A 64 -6.81 11.04 -7.60
N HIS A 65 -7.94 11.57 -8.04
CA HIS A 65 -8.11 12.98 -8.40
C HIS A 65 -8.48 13.85 -7.20
N GLY A 66 -8.62 13.26 -6.01
CA GLY A 66 -9.00 13.95 -4.79
C GLY A 66 -10.51 14.18 -4.65
N GLN A 67 -11.34 13.53 -5.48
CA GLN A 67 -12.78 13.51 -5.27
C GLN A 67 -13.11 12.65 -4.05
N GLN A 68 -13.81 13.25 -3.07
CA GLN A 68 -14.27 12.52 -1.89
C GLN A 68 -15.40 11.57 -2.27
N LEU A 69 -15.19 10.27 -2.06
CA LEU A 69 -16.16 9.20 -2.31
C LEU A 69 -17.05 8.95 -1.10
N GLN A 70 -16.46 8.96 0.10
CA GLN A 70 -17.16 8.66 1.35
C GLN A 70 -16.48 9.35 2.53
N GLN A 71 -17.25 9.68 3.57
CA GLN A 71 -16.75 10.11 4.87
C GLN A 71 -17.60 9.47 5.97
N SER A 72 -16.96 8.91 6.98
CA SER A 72 -17.65 8.36 8.14
C SER A 72 -16.69 8.20 9.34
N LYS A 73 -17.14 7.53 10.40
CA LYS A 73 -16.37 7.21 11.60
C LYS A 73 -16.34 5.72 11.85
N VAL A 74 -15.28 5.23 12.48
CA VAL A 74 -15.17 3.85 12.97
C VAL A 74 -14.68 3.84 14.41
N GLU A 75 -15.29 3.02 15.26
CA GLU A 75 -14.87 2.87 16.65
C GLU A 75 -13.70 1.87 16.75
N LEU A 76 -12.69 2.21 17.55
CA LEU A 76 -11.59 1.31 17.89
C LEU A 76 -12.07 0.25 18.88
N ASN A 77 -11.69 -1.00 18.64
CA ASN A 77 -11.94 -2.05 19.61
C ASN A 77 -11.01 -1.94 20.84
N ASN A 78 -11.18 -2.85 21.81
CA ASN A 78 -10.37 -2.89 23.05
C ASN A 78 -8.86 -3.08 22.82
N TYR A 79 -8.46 -3.45 21.61
CA TYR A 79 -7.07 -3.61 21.19
C TYR A 79 -6.62 -2.49 20.25
N GLY A 80 -7.34 -1.36 20.19
CA GLY A 80 -7.02 -0.24 19.31
C GLY A 80 -7.00 -0.61 17.83
N ALA A 81 -7.79 -1.60 17.40
CA ALA A 81 -7.92 -2.00 16.00
C ALA A 81 -9.25 -1.54 15.39
N PHE A 82 -9.25 -1.35 14.07
CA PHE A 82 -10.42 -0.94 13.28
C PHE A 82 -10.56 -1.77 12.00
N ASP A 83 -11.77 -1.80 11.45
CA ASP A 83 -12.12 -2.43 10.19
C ASP A 83 -13.09 -1.51 9.43
N ILE A 84 -12.63 -0.93 8.33
CA ILE A 84 -13.41 -0.03 7.46
C ILE A 84 -13.75 -0.78 6.18
N LYS A 85 -15.01 -0.67 5.77
CA LYS A 85 -15.54 -1.29 4.56
C LYS A 85 -16.24 -0.23 3.71
N PHE A 86 -16.01 -0.29 2.41
CA PHE A 86 -16.68 0.58 1.46
C PHE A 86 -16.71 -0.06 0.08
N THR A 87 -17.72 0.28 -0.71
CA THR A 87 -17.86 -0.21 -2.09
C THR A 87 -17.35 0.84 -3.06
N LEU A 88 -16.52 0.43 -4.01
CA LEU A 88 -16.03 1.31 -5.06
C LEU A 88 -17.15 1.63 -6.07
N PRO A 89 -17.25 2.88 -6.56
CA PRO A 89 -18.20 3.20 -7.61
C PRO A 89 -17.81 2.53 -8.95
N ASP A 90 -18.69 2.57 -9.93
CA ASP A 90 -18.44 1.93 -11.25
C ASP A 90 -17.43 2.71 -12.09
N ASN A 91 -17.35 4.02 -11.87
CA ASN A 91 -16.54 4.96 -12.64
C ASN A 91 -15.15 5.19 -12.00
N VAL A 92 -14.60 4.22 -11.28
CA VAL A 92 -13.23 4.35 -10.75
C VAL A 92 -12.29 4.46 -11.92
N ASN A 93 -11.60 5.59 -11.99
CA ASN A 93 -10.64 5.86 -13.04
C ASN A 93 -9.42 4.97 -12.81
N LEU A 94 -9.20 4.01 -13.72
CA LEU A 94 -8.10 3.05 -13.66
C LEU A 94 -6.89 3.69 -14.35
N ASP A 95 -6.03 4.36 -13.58
CA ASP A 95 -4.78 4.89 -14.11
C ASP A 95 -3.63 3.93 -13.80
N ARG A 96 -2.59 3.90 -14.63
CA ARG A 96 -1.43 2.98 -14.49
C ARG A 96 -0.42 3.48 -13.43
N VAL A 97 -0.87 4.28 -12.47
CA VAL A 97 -0.04 4.96 -11.47
C VAL A 97 0.09 4.08 -10.21
N VAL A 98 0.90 4.53 -9.24
CA VAL A 98 1.29 3.80 -8.02
C VAL A 98 0.11 3.44 -7.11
N CYS A 99 -1.06 4.05 -7.26
CA CYS A 99 -2.30 3.80 -6.50
C CYS A 99 -3.53 4.24 -7.32
N ASP A 100 -4.74 3.85 -6.89
CA ASP A 100 -6.01 4.20 -7.56
C ASP A 100 -6.97 4.99 -6.64
N GLY A 101 -6.65 5.06 -5.35
CA GLY A 101 -7.33 5.89 -4.37
C GLY A 101 -6.62 5.84 -3.02
N TYR A 102 -7.12 6.62 -2.07
CA TYR A 102 -6.56 6.68 -0.73
C TYR A 102 -7.63 6.94 0.33
N VAL A 103 -7.32 6.49 1.54
CA VAL A 103 -8.10 6.73 2.75
C VAL A 103 -7.28 7.60 3.68
N THR A 104 -7.84 8.72 4.11
CA THR A 104 -7.28 9.51 5.21
C THR A 104 -7.98 9.10 6.50
N LEU A 105 -7.19 8.95 7.56
CA LEU A 105 -7.61 8.49 8.87
C LEU A 105 -7.12 9.52 9.89
N SER A 106 -7.98 9.98 10.78
CA SER A 106 -7.62 10.93 11.84
C SER A 106 -8.26 10.55 13.16
N LEU A 107 -7.49 10.63 14.24
CA LEU A 107 -8.04 10.64 15.58
C LEU A 107 -8.79 11.96 15.85
N PRO A 108 -9.69 12.01 16.84
CA PRO A 108 -10.43 13.21 17.19
C PRO A 108 -9.47 14.35 17.56
N ASP A 109 -9.92 15.58 17.31
CA ASP A 109 -9.15 16.81 17.57
C ASP A 109 -7.82 16.91 16.83
N SER A 110 -7.69 16.19 15.70
CA SER A 110 -6.49 16.18 14.84
C SER A 110 -5.21 15.79 15.58
N GLN A 111 -5.31 15.00 16.66
CA GLN A 111 -4.16 14.56 17.46
C GLN A 111 -3.15 13.75 16.65
N SER A 112 -3.62 12.99 15.67
CA SER A 112 -2.79 12.25 14.74
C SER A 112 -3.61 11.88 13.51
N SER A 113 -2.95 11.82 12.36
CA SER A 113 -3.55 11.40 11.11
C SER A 113 -2.59 10.55 10.29
N THR A 114 -3.14 9.64 9.50
CA THR A 114 -2.39 8.85 8.53
C THR A 114 -3.16 8.73 7.23
N MET A 115 -2.46 8.30 6.18
CA MET A 115 -3.03 8.08 4.86
C MET A 115 -2.62 6.69 4.37
N HIS A 116 -3.56 5.96 3.80
CA HIS A 116 -3.34 4.63 3.24
C HIS A 116 -3.84 4.57 1.80
N TYR A 117 -3.00 4.06 0.91
CA TYR A 117 -3.31 3.94 -0.51
C TYR A 117 -3.79 2.53 -0.84
N PHE A 118 -4.74 2.44 -1.77
CA PHE A 118 -5.19 1.16 -2.32
C PHE A 118 -5.16 1.20 -3.85
N LYS A 119 -5.19 0.01 -4.46
CA LYS A 119 -5.15 -0.18 -5.91
C LYS A 119 -6.41 -0.85 -6.41
N VAL A 120 -6.89 -0.39 -7.57
CA VAL A 120 -8.06 -0.87 -8.26
C VAL A 120 -7.67 -1.15 -9.70
N GLN A 121 -7.82 -2.39 -10.15
CA GLN A 121 -7.49 -2.78 -11.50
C GLN A 121 -8.46 -3.84 -11.99
N GLU A 122 -8.86 -3.71 -13.25
CA GLU A 122 -9.60 -4.76 -13.93
C GLU A 122 -8.65 -5.84 -14.45
N PHE A 123 -8.58 -6.96 -13.72
CA PHE A 123 -7.97 -8.16 -14.28
C PHE A 123 -8.99 -8.95 -15.05
N ARG A 124 -8.68 -9.16 -16.33
CA ARG A 124 -9.11 -10.37 -17.01
C ARG A 124 -8.27 -11.52 -16.46
N LYS A 125 -8.89 -12.69 -16.27
CA LYS A 125 -8.16 -13.90 -15.92
C LYS A 125 -7.06 -14.08 -16.97
N PRO A 126 -5.77 -14.03 -16.58
CA PRO A 126 -4.72 -14.23 -17.56
C PRO A 126 -4.83 -15.67 -18.05
N GLU A 127 -4.77 -15.86 -19.37
CA GLU A 127 -4.85 -17.19 -19.98
C GLU A 127 -3.45 -17.81 -20.14
N TYR A 128 -2.41 -16.99 -20.02
CA TYR A 128 -1.01 -17.36 -20.18
C TYR A 128 -0.09 -16.56 -19.23
N GLU A 129 1.11 -17.09 -19.02
CA GLU A 129 2.25 -16.47 -18.34
C GLU A 129 3.39 -16.30 -19.35
N VAL A 130 4.13 -15.20 -19.27
CA VAL A 130 5.34 -14.96 -20.08
C VAL A 130 6.53 -14.81 -19.14
N SER A 131 7.57 -15.59 -19.39
CA SER A 131 8.87 -15.44 -18.72
C SER A 131 9.91 -14.98 -19.73
N SER A 132 10.76 -14.04 -19.31
CA SER A 132 11.88 -13.54 -20.11
C SER A 132 13.17 -13.70 -19.33
N MET A 133 14.18 -14.29 -19.95
CA MET A 133 15.51 -14.43 -19.38
C MET A 133 16.53 -13.81 -20.33
N LEU A 134 17.34 -12.90 -19.81
CA LEU A 134 18.54 -12.47 -20.50
C LEU A 134 19.58 -13.58 -20.37
N ARG A 135 20.16 -14.02 -21.49
CA ARG A 135 21.36 -14.86 -21.47
C ARG A 135 22.57 -13.93 -21.54
N PRO A 136 23.30 -13.70 -20.44
CA PRO A 136 24.52 -12.93 -20.52
C PRO A 136 25.55 -13.75 -21.29
N THR A 137 26.18 -13.15 -22.31
CA THR A 137 27.33 -13.76 -22.99
C THR A 137 28.56 -13.81 -22.05
N ILE A 138 28.58 -12.99 -20.98
CA ILE A 138 29.63 -12.97 -19.94
C ILE A 138 29.02 -12.66 -18.56
N ALA A 139 29.54 -13.28 -17.50
CA ALA A 139 29.00 -13.32 -16.13
C ALA A 139 28.97 -11.99 -15.32
N ARG A 140 29.24 -10.82 -15.94
CA ARG A 140 29.23 -9.53 -15.26
C ARG A 140 28.67 -8.46 -16.20
N TYR A 141 27.59 -7.81 -15.77
CA TYR A 141 27.00 -6.57 -16.30
C TYR A 141 27.22 -6.31 -17.80
N CYS A 142 26.21 -6.66 -18.61
CA CYS A 142 26.23 -6.35 -20.04
C CYS A 142 25.80 -4.90 -20.25
N TYR A 143 26.77 -3.99 -20.37
CA TYR A 143 26.58 -2.73 -21.09
C TYR A 143 26.92 -3.04 -22.55
N PRO A 144 25.99 -2.96 -23.51
CA PRO A 144 26.34 -3.23 -24.89
C PRO A 144 27.39 -2.21 -25.33
N ILE A 145 28.61 -2.69 -25.58
CA ILE A 145 29.60 -1.93 -26.32
C ILE A 145 29.15 -1.99 -27.79
N VAL A 146 29.46 -0.93 -28.55
CA VAL A 146 29.10 -0.79 -29.97
C VAL A 146 29.33 -2.12 -30.71
N ASP A 147 28.30 -2.59 -31.42
CA ASP A 147 28.22 -3.86 -32.16
C ASP A 147 27.99 -5.17 -31.36
N GLU A 148 27.65 -5.10 -30.07
CA GLU A 148 27.19 -6.27 -29.29
C GLU A 148 25.65 -6.38 -29.20
N TYR A 149 25.14 -7.62 -29.25
CA TYR A 149 23.72 -7.94 -29.08
C TYR A 149 23.44 -8.56 -27.72
N VAL A 150 22.36 -8.13 -27.08
CA VAL A 150 21.81 -8.81 -25.88
C VAL A 150 20.74 -9.80 -26.34
N ILE A 151 20.92 -11.08 -26.03
CA ILE A 151 19.93 -12.12 -26.34
C ILE A 151 18.97 -12.28 -25.16
N ALA A 152 17.71 -11.90 -25.37
CA ALA A 152 16.61 -12.25 -24.48
C ALA A 152 15.91 -13.51 -25.01
N THR A 153 15.70 -14.48 -24.13
CA THR A 153 14.83 -15.63 -24.40
C THR A 153 13.49 -15.37 -23.73
N CYS A 154 12.41 -15.38 -24.51
CA CYS A 154 11.04 -15.24 -24.02
C CYS A 154 10.29 -16.56 -24.21
N GLN A 155 9.51 -16.97 -23.21
CA GLN A 155 8.66 -18.16 -23.25
C GLN A 155 7.26 -17.81 -22.73
N GLY A 156 6.24 -18.06 -23.56
CA GLY A 156 4.84 -17.99 -23.17
C GLY A 156 4.26 -19.39 -22.88
N LYS A 157 3.51 -19.53 -21.80
CA LYS A 157 2.83 -20.77 -21.41
C LYS A 157 1.38 -20.48 -21.03
N LEU A 158 0.43 -21.18 -21.63
CA LEU A 158 -0.98 -21.12 -21.24
C LEU A 158 -1.17 -21.80 -19.89
N PHE A 159 -2.03 -21.23 -19.02
CA PHE A 159 -2.38 -21.87 -17.75
C PHE A 159 -3.12 -23.19 -17.94
N ALA A 160 -3.70 -23.44 -19.12
CA ALA A 160 -4.27 -24.71 -19.52
C ALA A 160 -3.22 -25.81 -19.81
N GLY A 161 -1.92 -25.47 -19.81
CA GLY A 161 -0.81 -26.42 -19.87
C GLY A 161 -0.05 -26.47 -21.21
N SER A 162 -0.57 -25.86 -22.27
CA SER A 162 0.09 -25.78 -23.58
C SER A 162 1.04 -24.58 -23.70
N TYR A 163 1.96 -24.62 -24.66
CA TYR A 163 2.80 -23.47 -25.01
C TYR A 163 2.03 -22.46 -25.85
N LEU A 164 2.37 -21.18 -25.67
CA LEU A 164 1.88 -20.12 -26.52
C LEU A 164 2.72 -20.07 -27.80
N ASN A 165 2.20 -20.62 -28.89
CA ASN A 165 2.87 -20.66 -30.20
C ASN A 165 2.44 -19.47 -31.06
N ASP A 166 3.34 -19.01 -31.94
CA ASP A 166 3.10 -17.98 -32.98
C ASP A 166 2.55 -16.63 -32.49
N ALA A 167 2.74 -16.32 -31.20
CA ALA A 167 2.36 -15.04 -30.63
C ALA A 167 3.36 -13.95 -31.04
N ASN A 168 2.86 -12.78 -31.41
CA ASN A 168 3.70 -11.59 -31.58
C ASN A 168 4.29 -11.19 -30.22
N VAL A 169 5.62 -11.02 -30.20
CA VAL A 169 6.37 -10.46 -29.07
C VAL A 169 6.63 -8.99 -29.38
N GLN A 170 6.13 -8.08 -28.53
CA GLN A 170 6.30 -6.63 -28.66
C GLN A 170 6.95 -6.06 -27.40
#